data_AF-A0A9X3EUL7-F1
#
_entry.id   AF-A0A9X3EUL7-F1
#
_cell.length_a   1.000
_cell.length_b   1.000
_cell.length_c   1.000
_cell.angle_alpha   90.00
_cell.angle_beta   90.00
_cell.angle_gamma   90.00
#
_symmetry.space_group_name_H-M   'P 1'
#
loop_
_entity.id
_entity.type
_entity.pdbx_description
1 polymer ?
#
loop_
_entity_poly.entity_id
_entity_poly.type
_entity_poly.pdbx_seq_one_letter_code
_entity_poly.pdbx_strand_id
1 'polypeptide(L)'
;MTESNDMSDETGSKGQLARADRPWRGDEHALQVAAAREAGLPAGQTAIDLYTEGFRRGLQERDPADGAIVLRGRTVLRAEEMLRSLKPMLRFLRIGPDSIGLRVVEGEFELRVAGQAADASEPVQGAVRMVLLIWIASGLIGFALLQGGSQMAALLTWGVGLLVGASALRRGQVSGRTMLAARLAVGLGILAHEEQLILPPAERGGS
;
A
#
# COMPACT_ATOMS: atom_id res chain seq x y z
N MET A 1 7.81 32.71 -37.67
CA MET A 1 8.75 31.57 -37.78
C MET A 1 9.98 31.98 -36.98
N THR A 2 10.29 31.47 -35.79
CA THR A 2 9.75 30.32 -35.05
C THR A 2 10.17 30.50 -33.58
N GLU A 3 9.41 29.89 -32.69
CA GLU A 3 9.54 29.89 -31.24
C GLU A 3 10.92 29.48 -30.69
N SER A 4 11.25 29.99 -29.50
CA SER A 4 11.80 29.13 -28.45
C SER A 4 11.46 29.73 -27.08
N ASN A 5 10.23 29.47 -26.67
CA ASN A 5 9.79 29.50 -25.29
C ASN A 5 9.44 28.06 -24.96
N ASP A 6 10.29 27.36 -24.23
CA ASP A 6 9.82 26.21 -23.45
C ASP A 6 10.71 26.03 -22.23
N MET A 7 10.29 26.72 -21.17
CA MET A 7 10.81 26.61 -19.82
C MET A 7 9.69 26.00 -18.98
N SER A 8 9.41 24.71 -19.16
CA SER A 8 8.35 24.02 -18.41
C SER A 8 8.48 22.52 -18.55
N ASP A 9 9.11 21.86 -17.57
CA ASP A 9 8.67 20.57 -17.03
C ASP A 9 9.75 19.93 -16.16
N GLU A 10 9.93 20.40 -14.92
CA GLU A 10 10.63 19.58 -13.92
C GLU A 10 10.25 19.85 -12.44
N THR A 11 9.25 20.70 -12.19
CA THR A 11 8.85 21.10 -10.83
C THR A 11 7.65 20.32 -10.26
N GLY A 12 6.92 19.55 -11.07
CA GLY A 12 5.71 18.83 -10.63
C GLY A 12 5.99 17.62 -9.72
N SER A 13 7.06 16.86 -9.99
CA SER A 13 7.34 15.59 -9.30
C SER A 13 8.05 15.80 -7.94
N LYS A 14 8.93 16.81 -7.84
CA LYS A 14 9.65 17.12 -6.59
C LYS A 14 8.74 17.73 -5.51
N GLY A 15 7.64 18.40 -5.90
CA GLY A 15 6.72 19.03 -4.96
C GLY A 15 5.82 18.06 -4.18
N GLN A 16 5.44 16.93 -4.77
CA GLN A 16 4.62 15.91 -4.09
C GLN A 16 5.45 15.07 -3.11
N LEU A 17 6.69 14.73 -3.48
CA LEU A 17 7.63 14.01 -2.61
C LEU A 17 8.04 14.85 -1.39
N ALA A 18 8.22 16.17 -1.56
CA ALA A 18 8.54 17.08 -0.45
C ALA A 18 7.38 17.31 0.54
N ARG A 19 6.13 16.99 0.15
CA ARG A 19 4.95 17.05 1.03
C ARG A 19 4.72 15.76 1.82
N ALA A 20 5.41 14.67 1.47
CA ALA A 20 5.30 13.38 2.14
C ALA A 20 5.84 13.42 3.58
N ASP A 21 6.83 14.29 3.83
CA ASP A 21 7.55 14.43 5.12
C ASP A 21 6.94 15.50 6.06
N ARG A 22 5.73 16.01 5.76
CA ARG A 22 5.06 17.02 6.59
C ARG A 22 3.89 16.43 7.38
N PRO A 23 3.60 16.96 8.59
CA PRO A 23 2.43 16.56 9.36
C PRO A 23 1.14 16.84 8.60
N TRP A 24 0.19 15.90 8.59
CA TRP A 24 -1.08 16.08 7.90
C TRP A 24 -1.92 17.18 8.58
N ARG A 25 -2.30 18.20 7.81
CA ARG A 25 -3.11 19.34 8.26
C ARG A 25 -4.40 19.44 7.45
N GLY A 26 -5.54 19.53 8.14
CA GLY A 26 -6.87 19.61 7.52
C GLY A 26 -7.06 20.84 6.63
N ASP A 27 -6.37 21.95 6.94
CA ASP A 27 -6.47 23.20 6.18
C ASP A 27 -5.83 23.07 4.78
N GLU A 28 -4.68 22.38 4.67
CA GLU A 28 -4.04 22.12 3.37
C GLU A 28 -4.91 21.20 2.51
N HIS A 29 -5.59 20.24 3.12
CA HIS A 29 -6.56 19.38 2.44
C HIS A 29 -7.72 20.21 1.88
N ALA A 30 -8.34 21.09 2.68
CA ALA A 30 -9.44 21.93 2.23
C ALA A 30 -9.03 22.84 1.05
N LEU A 31 -7.83 23.41 1.11
CA LEU A 31 -7.26 24.22 0.02
C LEU A 31 -7.01 23.41 -1.25
N GLN A 32 -6.50 22.19 -1.13
CA GLN A 32 -6.22 21.33 -2.30
C GLN A 32 -7.50 20.82 -2.96
N VAL A 33 -8.54 20.50 -2.16
CA VAL A 33 -9.86 20.12 -2.68
C VAL A 33 -10.54 21.32 -3.35
N ALA A 34 -10.41 22.52 -2.77
CA ALA A 34 -10.92 23.75 -3.38
C ALA A 34 -10.20 24.07 -4.71
N ALA A 35 -8.88 23.96 -4.75
CA ALA A 35 -8.09 24.15 -5.97
C ALA A 35 -8.46 23.11 -7.04
N ALA A 36 -8.68 21.85 -6.67
CA ALA A 36 -9.13 20.81 -7.59
C ALA A 36 -10.51 21.15 -8.17
N ARG A 37 -11.44 21.64 -7.34
CA ARG A 37 -12.76 22.09 -7.78
C ARG A 37 -12.66 23.27 -8.74
N GLU A 38 -11.79 24.23 -8.47
CA GLU A 38 -11.55 25.41 -9.32
C GLU A 38 -10.88 25.02 -10.65
N ALA A 39 -10.02 24.00 -10.65
CA ALA A 39 -9.40 23.44 -11.85
C ALA A 39 -10.33 22.48 -12.65
N GLY A 40 -11.57 22.28 -12.23
CA GLY A 40 -12.51 21.35 -12.88
C GLY A 40 -12.15 19.86 -12.71
N LEU A 41 -11.27 19.53 -11.76
CA LEU A 41 -10.88 18.16 -11.42
C LEU A 41 -11.91 17.50 -10.48
N PRO A 42 -11.97 16.15 -10.43
CA PRO A 42 -12.91 15.43 -9.57
C PRO A 42 -12.56 15.58 -8.08
N ALA A 43 -13.02 16.67 -7.47
CA ALA A 43 -12.71 17.06 -6.10
C ALA A 43 -13.02 15.98 -5.02
N GLY A 44 -14.04 15.15 -5.24
CA GLY A 44 -14.35 14.03 -4.35
C GLY A 44 -13.27 12.94 -4.37
N GLN A 45 -12.78 12.57 -5.56
CA GLN A 45 -11.68 11.61 -5.69
C GLN A 45 -10.40 12.19 -5.11
N THR A 46 -10.11 13.46 -5.37
CA THR A 46 -8.97 14.16 -4.78
C THR A 46 -9.01 14.16 -3.25
N ALA A 47 -10.18 14.37 -2.64
CA ALA A 47 -10.31 14.30 -1.19
C ALA A 47 -9.98 12.89 -0.64
N ILE A 48 -10.52 11.84 -1.28
CA ILE A 48 -10.25 10.44 -0.89
C ILE A 48 -8.75 10.13 -1.04
N ASP A 49 -8.12 10.55 -2.12
CA ASP A 49 -6.70 10.32 -2.39
C ASP A 49 -5.83 11.01 -1.32
N LEU A 50 -6.14 12.26 -0.98
CA LEU A 50 -5.43 13.00 0.06
C LEU A 50 -5.61 12.41 1.46
N TYR A 51 -6.80 11.92 1.80
CA TYR A 51 -7.00 11.19 3.06
C TYR A 51 -6.24 9.87 3.06
N THR A 52 -6.27 9.13 1.96
CA THR A 52 -5.54 7.86 1.79
C THR A 52 -4.03 8.06 1.98
N GLU A 53 -3.47 9.13 1.40
CA GLU A 53 -2.07 9.50 1.60
C GLU A 53 -1.79 9.87 3.06
N GLY A 54 -2.69 10.60 3.71
CA GLY A 54 -2.59 10.91 5.13
C GLY A 54 -2.53 9.65 6.00
N PHE A 55 -3.43 8.69 5.81
CA PHE A 55 -3.42 7.44 6.56
C PHE A 55 -2.23 6.54 6.22
N ARG A 56 -1.72 6.59 4.98
CA ARG A 56 -0.49 5.88 4.59
C ARG A 56 0.72 6.36 5.40
N ARG A 57 0.77 7.62 5.84
CA ARG A 57 1.84 8.12 6.72
C ARG A 57 1.76 7.54 8.14
N GLY A 58 0.55 7.26 8.62
CA GLY A 58 0.31 6.61 9.91
C GLY A 58 0.39 5.08 9.89
N LEU A 59 0.64 4.50 8.72
CA LEU A 59 0.61 3.08 8.48
C LEU A 59 2.03 2.50 8.61
N GLN A 60 2.18 1.56 9.53
CA GLN A 60 3.34 0.71 9.65
C GLN A 60 2.96 -0.70 9.18
N GLU A 61 3.49 -1.11 8.03
CA GLU A 61 3.13 -2.40 7.42
C GLU A 61 3.59 -3.60 8.26
N ARG A 62 4.70 -3.44 9.00
CA ARG A 62 5.24 -4.48 9.87
C ARG A 62 5.81 -3.86 11.13
N ASP A 63 5.12 -4.08 12.24
CA ASP A 63 5.61 -3.78 13.57
C ASP A 63 6.78 -4.72 13.94
N PRO A 64 7.91 -4.21 14.45
CA PRO A 64 9.06 -5.02 14.82
C PRO A 64 8.82 -5.94 16.03
N ALA A 65 7.81 -5.68 16.87
CA ALA A 65 7.54 -6.46 18.07
C ALA A 65 6.75 -7.75 17.77
N ASP A 66 5.73 -7.68 16.90
CA ASP A 66 4.79 -8.78 16.66
C ASP A 66 4.45 -9.01 15.17
N GLY A 67 5.03 -8.23 14.25
CA GLY A 67 4.78 -8.34 12.82
C GLY A 67 3.38 -7.88 12.37
N ALA A 68 2.63 -7.20 13.24
CA ALA A 68 1.32 -6.66 12.93
C ALA A 68 1.39 -5.50 11.92
N ILE A 69 0.30 -5.28 11.18
CA ILE A 69 0.07 -4.00 10.50
C ILE A 69 -0.51 -3.05 11.54
N VAL A 70 0.11 -1.89 11.72
CA VAL A 70 -0.34 -0.87 12.67
C VAL A 70 -0.75 0.36 11.88
N LEU A 71 -1.95 0.86 12.15
CA LEU A 71 -2.47 2.05 11.48
C LEU A 71 -2.88 3.06 12.55
N ARG A 72 -2.28 4.25 12.45
CA ARG A 72 -2.48 5.34 13.39
C ARG A 72 -3.26 6.47 12.76
N GLY A 73 -4.11 7.11 13.55
CA GLY A 73 -4.81 8.32 13.15
C GLY A 73 -5.46 9.00 14.35
N ARG A 74 -6.33 9.96 14.07
CA ARG A 74 -7.11 10.70 15.06
C ARG A 74 -8.58 10.40 14.89
N THR A 75 -9.31 10.38 15.99
CA THR A 75 -10.75 10.19 15.98
C THR A 75 -11.39 10.90 17.15
N VAL A 76 -12.63 11.34 16.95
CA VAL A 76 -13.50 11.85 18.02
C VAL A 76 -14.33 10.73 18.66
N LEU A 77 -14.29 9.52 18.09
CA LEU A 77 -15.09 8.37 18.50
C LEU A 77 -14.45 7.61 19.65
N ARG A 78 -15.28 6.98 20.48
CA ARG A 78 -14.80 5.98 21.45
C ARG A 78 -14.40 4.69 20.73
N ALA A 79 -13.57 3.86 21.36
CA ALA A 79 -13.09 2.61 20.78
C ALA A 79 -14.23 1.70 20.27
N GLU A 80 -15.35 1.60 21.00
CA GLU A 80 -16.51 0.79 20.60
C GLU A 80 -17.23 1.34 19.36
N GLU A 81 -17.36 2.67 19.28
CA GLU A 81 -18.01 3.37 18.15
C GLU A 81 -17.14 3.29 16.91
N MET A 82 -15.84 3.51 17.08
CA MET A 82 -14.83 3.32 16.04
C MET A 82 -14.83 1.88 15.52
N LEU A 83 -14.87 0.88 16.40
CA LEU A 83 -14.98 -0.51 15.96
C LEU A 83 -16.26 -0.77 15.16
N ARG A 84 -17.37 -0.13 15.53
CA ARG A 84 -18.64 -0.24 14.82
C ARG A 84 -18.57 0.40 13.42
N SER A 85 -17.93 1.55 13.26
CA SER A 85 -17.76 2.19 11.94
C SER A 85 -16.76 1.42 11.07
N LEU A 86 -15.73 0.82 11.66
CA LEU A 86 -14.75 0.01 10.92
C LEU A 86 -15.29 -1.38 10.54
N LYS A 87 -16.30 -1.91 11.23
CA LYS A 87 -16.82 -3.27 11.04
C LYS A 87 -17.18 -3.62 9.58
N PRO A 88 -17.88 -2.76 8.81
CA PRO A 88 -18.17 -3.03 7.40
C PRO A 88 -16.90 -3.16 6.56
N MET A 89 -15.94 -2.25 6.75
CA MET A 89 -14.65 -2.26 6.06
C MET A 89 -13.85 -3.52 6.40
N LEU A 90 -13.74 -3.86 7.68
CA LEU A 90 -12.99 -5.05 8.15
C LEU A 90 -13.61 -6.35 7.62
N ARG A 91 -14.94 -6.44 7.55
CA ARG A 91 -15.65 -7.55 6.94
C ARG A 91 -15.35 -7.67 5.44
N PHE A 92 -15.31 -6.55 4.72
CA PHE A 92 -14.94 -6.53 3.30
C PHE A 92 -13.50 -7.02 3.08
N LEU A 93 -12.58 -6.64 3.96
CA LEU A 93 -11.18 -7.07 3.94
C LEU A 93 -10.97 -8.51 4.46
N ARG A 94 -12.04 -9.20 4.87
CA ARG A 94 -12.02 -10.56 5.42
C ARG A 94 -11.11 -10.71 6.64
N ILE A 95 -10.98 -9.65 7.43
CA ILE A 95 -10.20 -9.66 8.67
C ILE A 95 -11.12 -10.15 9.81
N GLY A 96 -10.70 -11.21 10.52
CA GLY A 96 -11.47 -11.76 11.63
C GLY A 96 -11.44 -10.84 12.85
N PRO A 97 -12.51 -10.80 13.68
CA PRO A 97 -12.57 -9.92 14.85
C PRO A 97 -11.44 -10.18 15.86
N ASP A 98 -11.00 -11.44 15.98
CA ASP A 98 -9.94 -11.85 16.92
C ASP A 98 -8.53 -11.44 16.46
N SER A 99 -8.40 -11.01 15.20
CA SER A 99 -7.12 -10.57 14.61
C SER A 99 -6.93 -9.06 14.68
N ILE A 100 -7.79 -8.34 15.42
CA ILE A 100 -7.82 -6.88 15.46
C ILE A 100 -7.66 -6.40 16.90
N GLY A 101 -6.68 -5.52 17.11
CA GLY A 101 -6.56 -4.73 18.33
C GLY A 101 -6.85 -3.27 18.02
N LEU A 102 -7.90 -2.70 18.61
CA LEU A 102 -8.18 -1.27 18.51
C LEU A 102 -7.92 -0.60 19.85
N ARG A 103 -7.11 0.46 19.84
CA ARG A 103 -6.84 1.29 21.02
C ARG A 103 -7.13 2.74 20.67
N VAL A 104 -7.84 3.45 21.54
CA VAL A 104 -8.08 4.89 21.42
C VAL A 104 -7.57 5.57 22.69
N VAL A 105 -6.65 6.52 22.56
CA VAL A 105 -6.04 7.27 23.67
C VAL A 105 -5.99 8.73 23.26
N GLU A 106 -6.57 9.62 24.06
CA GLU A 106 -6.48 11.08 23.88
C GLU A 106 -6.88 11.58 22.47
N GLY A 107 -7.88 10.96 21.85
CA GLY A 107 -8.33 11.33 20.49
C GLY A 107 -7.43 10.81 19.37
N GLU A 108 -6.41 10.03 19.69
CA GLU A 108 -5.64 9.22 18.74
C GLU A 108 -6.14 7.78 18.77
N PHE A 109 -6.20 7.13 17.61
CA PHE A 109 -6.48 5.70 17.52
C PHE A 109 -5.29 4.95 16.92
N GLU A 110 -5.11 3.73 17.40
CA GLU A 110 -4.20 2.74 16.86
C GLU A 110 -5.01 1.48 16.53
N LEU A 111 -5.11 1.17 15.24
CA LEU A 111 -5.68 -0.06 14.73
C LEU A 111 -4.53 -1.02 14.41
N ARG A 112 -4.45 -2.13 15.15
CA ARG A 112 -3.50 -3.22 14.94
C ARG A 112 -4.21 -4.38 14.27
N VAL A 113 -3.64 -4.90 13.19
CA VAL A 113 -4.07 -6.13 12.53
C VAL A 113 -2.97 -7.16 12.69
N ALA A 114 -3.29 -8.30 13.31
CA ALA A 114 -2.33 -9.34 13.63
C ALA A 114 -1.55 -9.81 12.38
N GLY A 115 -0.25 -10.02 12.54
CA GLY A 115 0.65 -10.40 11.46
C GLY A 115 0.19 -11.64 10.69
N GLN A 116 -0.36 -12.63 11.40
CA GLN A 116 -0.93 -13.85 10.79
C GLN A 116 -2.09 -13.58 9.82
N ALA A 117 -2.95 -12.60 10.09
CA ALA A 117 -4.04 -12.21 9.21
C ALA A 117 -3.53 -11.37 8.02
N ALA A 118 -2.50 -10.56 8.26
CA ALA A 118 -1.80 -9.81 7.22
C ALA A 118 -1.03 -10.70 6.25
N ASP A 119 -0.40 -11.78 6.73
CA ASP A 119 0.31 -12.75 5.91
C ASP A 119 -0.63 -13.68 5.14
N ALA A 120 -1.83 -13.95 5.68
CA ALA A 120 -2.86 -14.75 5.03
C ALA A 120 -3.63 -13.99 3.95
N SER A 121 -3.63 -12.66 3.95
CA SER A 121 -4.21 -11.87 2.87
C SER A 121 -3.46 -12.16 1.56
N GLU A 122 -4.14 -12.57 0.50
CA GLU A 122 -3.45 -13.08 -0.69
C GLU A 122 -2.72 -11.99 -1.48
N PRO A 123 -1.45 -12.22 -1.86
CA PRO A 123 -0.89 -11.74 -3.11
C PRO A 123 -0.40 -12.91 -3.97
N VAL A 124 -0.93 -14.12 -3.75
CA VAL A 124 -0.26 -15.35 -4.21
C VAL A 124 -0.34 -15.47 -5.73
N GLN A 125 -1.35 -14.92 -6.40
CA GLN A 125 -1.51 -15.12 -7.85
C GLN A 125 -0.47 -14.40 -8.71
N GLY A 126 -0.07 -13.17 -8.37
CA GLY A 126 0.85 -12.38 -9.21
C GLY A 126 2.27 -12.92 -9.20
N ALA A 127 2.82 -13.17 -8.01
CA ALA A 127 4.16 -13.71 -7.84
C ALA A 127 4.27 -15.16 -8.33
N VAL A 128 3.27 -16.00 -8.04
CA VAL A 128 3.25 -17.40 -8.50
C VAL A 128 3.15 -17.47 -10.03
N ARG A 129 2.33 -16.64 -10.67
CA ARG A 129 2.23 -16.60 -12.14
C ARG A 129 3.56 -16.23 -12.80
N MET A 130 4.26 -15.23 -12.27
CA MET A 130 5.57 -14.83 -12.80
C MET A 130 6.63 -15.91 -12.62
N VAL A 131 6.68 -16.55 -11.44
CA VAL A 131 7.61 -17.66 -11.17
C VAL A 131 7.31 -18.86 -12.08
N LEU A 132 6.04 -19.18 -12.26
CA LEU A 132 5.61 -20.26 -13.17
C LEU A 132 6.03 -19.97 -14.61
N LEU A 133 5.85 -18.74 -15.11
CA LEU A 133 6.29 -18.34 -16.44
C LEU A 133 7.82 -18.43 -16.60
N ILE A 134 8.59 -18.02 -15.59
CA ILE A 134 10.06 -18.14 -15.58
C ILE A 134 10.49 -19.61 -15.69
N TRP A 135 9.84 -20.51 -14.95
CA TRP A 135 10.15 -21.94 -14.99
C TRP A 135 9.71 -22.61 -16.30
N ILE A 136 8.54 -22.25 -16.84
CA ILE A 136 8.09 -22.75 -18.15
C ILE A 136 9.06 -22.29 -19.24
N ALA A 137 9.43 -21.01 -19.27
CA ALA A 137 10.36 -20.46 -20.25
C ALA A 137 11.75 -21.11 -20.14
N SER A 138 12.30 -21.21 -18.92
CA SER A 138 13.58 -21.88 -18.67
C SER A 138 13.53 -23.36 -19.06
N GLY A 139 12.42 -24.05 -18.76
CA GLY A 139 12.16 -25.43 -19.15
C GLY A 139 12.22 -25.62 -20.66
N LEU A 140 11.49 -24.79 -21.42
CA LEU A 140 11.43 -24.83 -22.88
C LEU A 140 12.78 -24.50 -23.53
N ILE A 141 13.49 -23.49 -23.02
CA ILE A 141 14.82 -23.11 -23.52
C ILE A 141 15.83 -24.24 -23.28
N GLY A 142 15.86 -24.82 -22.07
CA GLY A 142 16.74 -25.95 -21.79
C GLY A 142 16.40 -27.19 -22.62
N PHE A 143 15.12 -27.45 -22.89
CA PHE A 143 14.69 -28.54 -23.76
C PHE A 143 15.15 -28.33 -25.22
N ALA A 144 15.05 -27.11 -25.75
CA ALA A 144 15.56 -26.78 -27.08
C ALA A 144 17.08 -26.94 -27.18
N LEU A 145 17.82 -26.56 -26.13
CA LEU A 145 19.28 -26.73 -26.05
C LEU A 145 19.72 -28.19 -25.99
N LEU A 146 18.91 -29.08 -25.40
CA LEU A 146 19.13 -30.52 -25.43
C LEU A 146 18.97 -31.11 -26.84
N GLN A 147 17.99 -30.65 -27.61
CA GLN A 147 17.83 -31.08 -29.01
C GLN A 147 18.99 -30.61 -29.90
N GLY A 148 19.61 -29.48 -29.58
CA GLY A 148 20.82 -28.98 -30.24
C GLY A 148 22.14 -29.67 -29.82
N GLY A 149 22.08 -30.69 -28.96
CA GLY A 149 23.26 -31.47 -28.52
C GLY A 149 24.06 -30.87 -27.34
N SER A 150 23.59 -29.77 -26.76
CA SER A 150 24.32 -29.04 -25.71
C SER A 150 23.80 -29.35 -24.29
N GLN A 151 24.10 -30.56 -23.80
CA GLN A 151 23.64 -31.04 -22.48
C GLN A 151 24.05 -30.11 -21.32
N MET A 152 25.28 -29.57 -21.36
CA MET A 152 25.75 -28.64 -20.33
C MET A 152 24.98 -27.31 -20.33
N ALA A 153 24.66 -26.77 -21.50
CA ALA A 153 23.94 -25.50 -21.63
C ALA A 153 22.50 -25.61 -21.12
N ALA A 154 21.87 -26.77 -21.33
CA ALA A 154 20.55 -27.07 -20.79
C ALA A 154 20.55 -27.16 -19.25
N LEU A 155 21.53 -27.87 -18.68
CA LEU A 155 21.67 -27.97 -17.22
C LEU A 155 21.88 -26.60 -16.56
N LEU A 156 22.73 -25.75 -17.15
CA LEU A 156 22.94 -24.39 -16.65
C LEU A 156 21.68 -23.55 -16.74
N THR A 157 20.94 -23.66 -17.84
CA THR A 157 19.69 -22.89 -18.05
C THR A 157 18.61 -23.28 -17.04
N TRP A 158 18.43 -24.57 -16.78
CA TRP A 158 17.51 -25.07 -15.76
C TRP A 158 17.96 -24.68 -14.35
N GLY A 159 19.25 -24.80 -14.04
CA GLY A 159 19.80 -24.39 -12.75
C GLY A 159 19.59 -22.90 -12.47
N VAL A 160 19.92 -22.04 -13.44
CA VAL A 160 19.71 -20.59 -13.33
C VAL A 160 18.22 -20.25 -13.25
N GLY A 161 17.37 -20.88 -14.07
CA GLY A 161 15.93 -20.65 -14.02
C GLY A 161 15.29 -21.01 -12.67
N LEU A 162 15.72 -22.11 -12.06
CA LEU A 162 15.28 -22.50 -10.72
C LEU A 162 15.75 -21.50 -9.66
N LEU A 163 17.01 -21.08 -9.69
CA LEU A 163 17.57 -20.09 -8.75
C LEU A 163 16.90 -18.72 -8.89
N VAL A 164 16.66 -18.27 -10.12
CA VAL A 164 15.97 -17.00 -10.41
C VAL A 164 14.52 -17.06 -9.93
N GLY A 165 13.80 -18.16 -10.18
CA GLY A 165 12.45 -18.34 -9.67
C GLY A 165 12.39 -18.40 -8.14
N ALA A 166 13.34 -19.10 -7.49
CA ALA A 166 13.44 -19.15 -6.03
C ALA A 166 13.80 -17.78 -5.43
N SER A 167 14.68 -17.02 -6.08
CA SER A 167 14.99 -15.63 -5.69
C SER A 167 13.78 -14.72 -5.88
N ALA A 168 12.99 -14.90 -6.94
CA ALA A 168 11.79 -14.11 -7.18
C ALA A 168 10.71 -14.39 -6.12
N LEU A 169 10.53 -15.66 -5.72
CA LEU A 169 9.69 -16.03 -4.57
C LEU A 169 10.18 -15.38 -3.28
N ARG A 170 11.49 -15.41 -3.02
CA ARG A 170 12.10 -14.79 -1.83
C ARG A 170 11.94 -13.26 -1.83
N ARG A 171 11.97 -12.63 -3.01
CA ARG A 171 11.78 -11.17 -3.14
C ARG A 171 10.33 -10.74 -3.05
N GLY A 172 9.35 -11.64 -3.22
CA GLY A 172 7.95 -11.47 -2.80
C GLY A 172 7.39 -10.06 -2.97
N GLN A 173 7.62 -9.44 -4.14
CA GLN A 173 7.54 -7.98 -4.29
C GLN A 173 6.12 -7.39 -4.33
N VAL A 174 5.10 -8.16 -4.00
CA VAL A 174 3.84 -7.62 -3.48
C VAL A 174 3.43 -8.60 -2.39
N SER A 175 3.72 -8.27 -1.13
CA SER A 175 3.28 -9.10 -0.01
C SER A 175 1.78 -8.88 0.20
N GLY A 176 1.06 -9.89 0.66
CA GLY A 176 -0.36 -9.79 0.97
C GLY A 176 -0.62 -8.63 1.91
N ARG A 177 0.31 -8.53 2.86
CA ARG A 177 0.49 -7.43 3.79
C ARG A 177 0.49 -6.05 3.13
N THR A 178 1.27 -5.80 2.08
CA THR A 178 1.32 -4.47 1.44
C THR A 178 -0.01 -4.14 0.76
N MET A 179 -0.65 -5.14 0.14
CA MET A 179 -1.97 -4.97 -0.49
C MET A 179 -3.07 -4.75 0.55
N LEU A 180 -3.05 -5.49 1.67
CA LEU A 180 -3.97 -5.30 2.79
C LEU A 180 -3.77 -3.94 3.44
N ALA A 181 -2.53 -3.53 3.67
CA ALA A 181 -2.17 -2.26 4.24
C ALA A 181 -2.63 -1.08 3.35
N ALA A 182 -2.43 -1.20 2.03
CA ALA A 182 -2.96 -0.25 1.06
C ALA A 182 -4.50 -0.18 1.08
N ARG A 183 -5.18 -1.33 1.13
CA ARG A 183 -6.65 -1.39 1.21
C ARG A 183 -7.19 -0.82 2.52
N LEU A 184 -6.48 -1.00 3.64
CA LEU A 184 -6.80 -0.40 4.92
C LEU A 184 -6.68 1.14 4.85
N ALA A 185 -5.60 1.65 4.27
CA ALA A 185 -5.41 3.09 4.09
C ALA A 185 -6.51 3.70 3.20
N VAL A 186 -6.87 3.04 2.09
CA VAL A 186 -7.97 3.48 1.21
C VAL A 186 -9.32 3.41 1.92
N GLY A 187 -9.61 2.31 2.61
CA GLY A 187 -10.88 2.15 3.33
C GLY A 187 -11.08 3.22 4.41
N LEU A 188 -10.02 3.57 5.13
CA LEU A 188 -10.05 4.68 6.07
C LEU A 188 -10.13 6.04 5.39
N GLY A 189 -9.50 6.20 4.23
CA GLY A 189 -9.61 7.43 3.44
C GLY A 189 -11.05 7.70 2.99
N ILE A 190 -11.75 6.66 2.56
CA ILE A 190 -13.18 6.72 2.22
C ILE A 190 -14.00 7.04 3.47
N LEU A 191 -13.77 6.33 4.57
CA LEU A 191 -14.55 6.53 5.80
C LEU A 191 -14.32 7.91 6.43
N ALA A 192 -13.10 8.44 6.35
CA ALA A 192 -12.79 9.80 6.75
C ALA A 192 -13.48 10.85 5.87
N HIS A 193 -13.60 10.60 4.57
CA HIS A 193 -14.34 11.47 3.66
C HIS A 193 -15.84 11.46 3.93
N GLU A 194 -16.43 10.27 4.14
CA GLU A 194 -17.87 10.08 4.34
C GLU A 194 -18.34 10.50 5.73
N GLU A 195 -17.65 10.05 6.78
CA GLU A 195 -18.08 10.30 8.16
C GLU A 195 -17.44 11.55 8.77
N GLN A 196 -16.25 11.98 8.30
CA GLN A 196 -15.47 13.10 8.88
C GLN A 196 -15.13 12.96 10.38
N LEU A 197 -15.36 11.76 10.95
CA LEU A 197 -15.11 11.44 12.37
C LEU A 197 -13.72 10.85 12.62
N ILE A 198 -13.00 10.55 11.55
CA ILE A 198 -11.65 9.99 11.56
C ILE A 198 -10.77 10.88 10.71
N LEU A 199 -9.59 11.19 11.21
CA LEU A 199 -8.60 12.02 10.54
C LEU A 199 -7.24 11.32 10.50
N PRO A 200 -6.42 11.60 9.50
CA PRO A 200 -5.03 11.17 9.49
C PRO A 200 -4.22 11.70 10.69
N PRO A 201 -3.10 11.04 11.03
CA PRO A 201 -2.25 11.46 12.13
C PRO A 201 -1.58 12.82 11.85
N ALA A 202 -1.40 13.63 12.88
CA ALA A 202 -0.84 14.98 12.79
C ALA A 202 0.69 15.05 13.03
N GLU A 203 1.39 13.91 13.09
CA GLU A 203 2.72 13.64 13.68
C GLU A 203 2.80 13.62 15.22
N ARG A 204 3.51 12.60 15.74
CA ARG A 204 4.41 12.75 16.89
C ARG A 204 5.83 12.60 16.34
N GLY A 205 6.69 13.57 16.62
CA GLY A 205 8.12 13.50 16.36
C GLY A 205 8.74 12.24 16.99
N GLY A 206 9.84 11.79 16.40
CA GLY A 206 10.65 10.72 16.95
C GLY A 206 10.99 10.97 18.42
N SER A 207 10.93 9.89 19.18
CA SER A 207 11.72 9.69 20.39
C SER A 207 12.68 8.56 20.13
#